data_AF-A0A0U1DZE5-F1
#
_entry.id   AF-A0A0U1DZE5-F1
#
_cell.length_a   1.000
_cell.length_b   1.000
_cell.length_c   1.000
_cell.angle_alpha   90.00
_cell.angle_beta   90.00
_cell.angle_gamma   90.00
#
_symmetry.space_group_name_H-M   'P 1'
#
loop_
_entity.id
_entity.type
_entity.pdbx_description
1 polymer ?
#
loop_
_entity_poly.entity_id
_entity_poly.type
_entity_poly.pdbx_seq_one_letter_code
_entity_poly.pdbx_strand_id
1 'polypeptide(L)'
;MRVRIWAPVRPADADLFDLDPPDVPTLAGKRTYIDDEFWIPVRDFLITVTDLPALPPGGGPATMTAAGSFDLELPIKVAGPASIVPAGNLLQVKREADVAPRGERWRFTAAKDKFVESAQNVDVVVRFGAGVERKFTITVNPNFTLDAAAFDVTPAAPLDLTITGGSGPFELVDDPPEASRARVGITGTTVTVTIAQPPPVPPDAPAPPAVPPITWRLKIRDHDGKLGVRTLTLRP
;
A
#
# COMPACT_ATOMS: atom_id res chain seq x y z
N MET A 1 8.04 -33.83 -25.21
CA MET A 1 6.65 -34.24 -25.47
C MET A 1 6.04 -33.25 -26.46
N ARG A 2 5.50 -33.70 -27.60
CA ARG A 2 4.86 -32.81 -28.60
C ARG A 2 3.35 -32.82 -28.34
N VAL A 3 2.79 -31.70 -27.93
CA VAL A 3 1.33 -31.51 -27.84
C VAL A 3 0.84 -31.12 -29.23
N ARG A 4 -0.13 -31.87 -29.78
CA ARG A 4 -0.86 -31.45 -30.98
C ARG A 4 -2.22 -30.94 -30.53
N ILE A 5 -2.49 -29.68 -30.86
CA ILE A 5 -3.79 -29.06 -30.64
C ILE A 5 -4.43 -28.91 -32.00
N TRP A 6 -5.70 -29.25 -32.09
CA TRP A 6 -6.49 -29.18 -33.29
C TRP A 6 -7.55 -28.09 -33.11
N ALA A 7 -7.69 -27.21 -34.10
CA ALA A 7 -8.78 -26.24 -34.15
C ALA A 7 -9.76 -26.67 -35.27
N PRO A 8 -11.07 -26.75 -34.99
CA PRO A 8 -12.06 -26.97 -36.03
C PRO A 8 -12.24 -25.66 -36.81
N VAL A 9 -12.07 -25.73 -38.13
CA VAL A 9 -12.37 -24.59 -39.02
C VAL A 9 -13.72 -24.85 -39.67
N ARG A 10 -14.64 -23.89 -39.52
CA ARG A 10 -15.99 -23.99 -40.08
C ARG A 10 -16.07 -23.21 -41.39
N PRO A 11 -16.94 -23.61 -42.33
CA PRO A 11 -17.17 -22.88 -43.59
C PRO A 11 -17.50 -21.39 -43.44
N ALA A 12 -18.01 -20.96 -42.28
CA ALA A 12 -18.41 -19.58 -42.00
C ALA A 12 -17.33 -18.73 -41.29
N ASP A 13 -16.13 -19.26 -41.06
CA ASP A 13 -15.04 -18.53 -40.40
C ASP A 13 -14.37 -17.54 -41.37
N ALA A 14 -15.03 -16.39 -41.61
CA ALA A 14 -14.74 -15.43 -42.67
C ALA A 14 -13.33 -14.79 -42.63
N ASP A 15 -12.66 -14.80 -41.48
CA ASP A 15 -11.45 -14.02 -41.24
C ASP A 15 -10.15 -14.87 -41.17
N LEU A 16 -10.25 -16.20 -41.33
CA LEU A 16 -9.13 -17.11 -41.04
C LEU A 16 -8.26 -17.50 -42.25
N PHE A 17 -8.81 -17.56 -43.48
CA PHE A 17 -8.05 -17.96 -44.67
C PHE A 17 -8.63 -17.40 -45.98
N ASP A 18 -8.23 -16.19 -46.39
CA ASP A 18 -8.18 -15.87 -47.83
C ASP A 18 -6.81 -16.41 -48.31
N LEU A 19 -6.81 -17.62 -48.90
CA LEU A 19 -5.63 -18.11 -49.62
C LEU A 19 -5.59 -17.41 -50.97
N ASP A 20 -4.79 -16.35 -51.08
CA ASP A 20 -4.39 -15.76 -52.35
C ASP A 20 -3.06 -16.40 -52.77
N PRO A 21 -3.01 -17.23 -53.83
CA PRO A 21 -1.78 -17.78 -54.37
C PRO A 21 -1.28 -16.91 -55.54
N PRO A 22 -0.56 -15.80 -55.27
CA PRO A 22 -0.15 -14.85 -56.32
C PRO A 22 0.79 -15.48 -57.36
N ASP A 23 1.48 -16.56 -56.99
CA ASP A 23 2.55 -17.17 -57.80
C ASP A 23 2.07 -18.35 -58.65
N VAL A 24 0.78 -18.66 -58.63
CA VAL A 24 0.18 -19.73 -59.46
C VAL A 24 -0.80 -19.08 -60.45
N PRO A 25 -0.39 -18.82 -61.72
CA PRO A 25 -1.20 -18.06 -62.68
C PRO A 25 -2.60 -18.63 -62.92
N THR A 26 -2.79 -19.93 -62.71
CA THR A 26 -4.08 -20.63 -62.89
C THR A 26 -5.05 -20.45 -61.73
N LEU A 27 -4.57 -19.91 -60.59
CA LEU A 27 -5.30 -19.70 -59.35
C LEU A 27 -5.39 -18.22 -58.95
N ALA A 28 -4.72 -17.31 -59.67
CA ALA A 28 -4.81 -15.88 -59.46
C ALA A 28 -6.27 -15.39 -59.53
N GLY A 29 -6.73 -14.72 -58.47
CA GLY A 29 -8.10 -14.20 -58.36
C GLY A 29 -9.19 -15.25 -58.07
N LYS A 30 -8.82 -16.52 -57.84
CA LYS A 30 -9.78 -17.57 -57.43
C LYS A 30 -9.82 -17.70 -55.91
N ARG A 31 -10.99 -17.45 -55.33
CA ARG A 31 -11.28 -17.81 -53.93
C ARG A 31 -11.56 -19.31 -53.84
N THR A 32 -10.87 -20.00 -52.94
CA THR A 32 -11.16 -21.40 -52.63
C THR A 32 -12.10 -21.43 -51.42
N TYR A 33 -13.33 -21.88 -51.63
CA TYR A 33 -14.30 -22.06 -50.54
C TYR A 33 -14.05 -23.42 -49.89
N ILE A 34 -14.14 -23.45 -48.56
CA ILE A 34 -14.15 -24.66 -47.78
C ILE A 34 -15.62 -25.06 -47.63
N ASP A 35 -16.02 -26.14 -48.30
CA ASP A 35 -17.43 -26.58 -48.31
C ASP A 35 -17.77 -27.51 -47.12
N ASP A 36 -16.76 -28.03 -46.41
CA ASP A 36 -16.89 -28.97 -45.29
C ASP A 36 -15.86 -28.69 -44.17
N GLU A 37 -16.14 -29.14 -42.95
CA GLU A 37 -15.22 -29.03 -41.81
C GLU A 37 -13.90 -29.79 -42.08
N PHE A 38 -12.76 -29.13 -41.87
CA PHE A 38 -11.45 -29.77 -41.97
C PHE A 38 -10.51 -29.32 -40.85
N TRP A 39 -9.56 -30.20 -40.53
CA TRP A 39 -8.63 -30.01 -39.42
C TRP A 39 -7.28 -29.51 -39.91
N ILE A 40 -6.89 -28.30 -39.50
CA ILE A 40 -5.55 -27.76 -39.78
C ILE A 40 -4.62 -28.10 -38.61
N PRO A 41 -3.45 -28.73 -38.86
CA PRO A 41 -2.42 -28.84 -37.85
C PRO A 41 -1.80 -27.45 -37.62
N VAL A 42 -2.14 -26.81 -36.51
CA VAL A 42 -1.45 -25.59 -36.07
C VAL A 42 -0.05 -26.01 -35.60
N ARG A 43 0.95 -25.88 -36.48
CA ARG A 43 2.31 -26.39 -36.25
C ARG A 43 3.16 -25.47 -35.39
N ASP A 44 2.96 -24.16 -35.48
CA ASP A 44 3.89 -23.20 -34.92
C ASP A 44 3.18 -22.31 -33.91
N PHE A 45 3.40 -22.60 -32.63
CA PHE A 45 3.13 -21.65 -31.55
C PHE A 45 4.47 -21.04 -31.11
N LEU A 46 4.52 -19.72 -31.00
CA LEU A 46 5.62 -19.04 -30.33
C LEU A 46 5.31 -19.01 -28.83
N ILE A 47 5.92 -19.92 -28.07
CA ILE A 47 5.98 -19.76 -26.61
C ILE A 47 7.09 -18.76 -26.33
N THR A 48 6.69 -17.53 -26.01
CA THR A 48 7.62 -16.56 -25.43
C THR A 48 7.69 -16.82 -23.94
N VAL A 49 8.82 -17.37 -23.49
CA VAL A 49 9.12 -17.46 -22.05
C VAL A 49 9.74 -16.13 -21.66
N THR A 50 8.96 -15.32 -20.96
CA THR A 50 9.44 -14.07 -20.38
C THR A 50 9.80 -14.33 -18.92
N ASP A 51 10.92 -13.78 -18.47
CA ASP A 51 11.23 -13.76 -17.05
C ASP A 51 10.12 -13.07 -16.26
N LEU A 52 9.97 -13.49 -15.00
CA LEU A 52 9.09 -12.79 -14.07
C LEU A 52 9.54 -11.34 -13.92
N PRO A 53 8.60 -10.39 -13.82
CA PRO A 53 8.95 -9.00 -13.67
C PRO A 53 9.81 -8.80 -12.41
N ALA A 54 10.79 -7.91 -12.51
CA ALA A 54 11.40 -7.35 -11.32
C ALA A 54 10.32 -6.56 -10.55
N LEU A 55 10.19 -6.86 -9.26
CA LEU A 55 9.42 -6.02 -8.33
C LEU A 55 10.37 -4.95 -7.79
N PRO A 56 9.97 -3.71 -7.46
CA PRO A 56 8.81 -2.86 -7.83
C PRO A 56 8.95 -2.15 -9.21
N PRO A 57 7.98 -1.33 -9.67
CA PRO A 57 7.93 -0.77 -11.03
C PRO A 57 9.24 -0.06 -11.42
N GLY A 58 9.87 -0.48 -12.51
CA GLY A 58 11.13 0.11 -12.99
C GLY A 58 12.36 -0.21 -12.14
N GLY A 59 12.27 -1.14 -11.18
CA GLY A 59 13.39 -1.54 -10.32
C GLY A 59 13.72 -0.59 -9.17
N GLY A 60 12.87 0.42 -8.93
CA GLY A 60 13.03 1.41 -7.84
C GLY A 60 12.40 0.97 -6.52
N PRO A 61 12.63 1.71 -5.41
CA PRO A 61 12.03 1.43 -4.11
C PRO A 61 10.50 1.64 -4.13
N ALA A 62 9.75 0.78 -3.44
CA ALA A 62 8.31 0.95 -3.25
C ALA A 62 8.04 1.78 -1.98
N THR A 63 7.42 2.94 -2.13
CA THR A 63 7.12 3.84 -1.00
C THR A 63 5.69 4.36 -1.08
N MET A 64 5.04 4.54 0.06
CA MET A 64 3.73 5.19 0.18
C MET A 64 3.64 6.00 1.48
N THR A 65 2.71 6.93 1.56
CA THR A 65 2.28 7.52 2.84
C THR A 65 1.21 6.65 3.48
N ALA A 66 1.03 6.73 4.80
CA ALA A 66 0.05 5.91 5.51
C ALA A 66 -1.41 6.12 5.05
N ALA A 67 -1.79 7.33 4.65
CA ALA A 67 -3.09 7.62 4.05
C ALA A 67 -3.14 7.37 2.53
N GLY A 68 -1.98 7.16 1.90
CA GLY A 68 -1.86 6.90 0.48
C GLY A 68 -2.04 5.42 0.12
N SER A 69 -1.69 5.12 -1.13
CA SER A 69 -1.69 3.77 -1.66
C SER A 69 -0.45 3.52 -2.51
N PHE A 70 -0.11 2.25 -2.67
CA PHE A 70 0.88 1.79 -3.64
C PHE A 70 0.21 0.78 -4.58
N ASP A 71 0.33 1.00 -5.89
CA ASP A 71 -0.25 0.13 -6.90
C ASP A 71 0.85 -0.74 -7.52
N LEU A 72 0.57 -2.03 -7.63
CA LEU A 72 1.43 -3.03 -8.26
C LEU A 72 0.70 -3.65 -9.44
N GLU A 73 1.30 -3.57 -10.62
CA GLU A 73 0.80 -4.24 -11.82
C GLU A 73 1.62 -5.50 -12.10
N LEU A 74 0.93 -6.61 -12.33
CA LEU A 74 1.54 -7.89 -12.64
C LEU A 74 1.02 -8.39 -14.00
N PRO A 75 1.89 -8.86 -14.92
CA PRO A 75 1.52 -9.26 -16.28
C PRO A 75 0.89 -10.67 -16.38
N ILE A 76 0.56 -11.30 -15.24
CA ILE A 76 -0.07 -12.62 -15.22
C ILE A 76 -1.09 -12.68 -14.09
N LYS A 77 -2.15 -13.47 -14.31
CA LYS A 77 -3.14 -13.78 -13.27
C LYS A 77 -2.45 -14.54 -12.14
N VAL A 78 -2.51 -14.01 -10.93
CA VAL A 78 -1.86 -14.64 -9.79
C VAL A 78 -2.71 -15.82 -9.30
N ALA A 79 -2.10 -16.99 -9.09
CA ALA A 79 -2.83 -18.24 -8.83
C ALA A 79 -3.13 -18.48 -7.34
N GLY A 80 -4.17 -19.29 -7.06
CA GLY A 80 -4.46 -19.86 -5.73
C GLY A 80 -4.95 -18.87 -4.66
N PRO A 81 -5.19 -19.33 -3.41
CA PRO A 81 -5.46 -18.43 -2.28
C PRO A 81 -4.21 -17.61 -1.89
N ALA A 82 -4.43 -16.43 -1.31
CA ALA A 82 -3.44 -15.42 -0.87
C ALA A 82 -2.13 -15.39 -1.70
N SER A 83 -2.20 -14.84 -2.90
CA SER A 83 -1.07 -14.79 -3.84
C SER A 83 -0.11 -13.62 -3.62
N ILE A 84 -0.53 -12.62 -2.84
CA ILE A 84 0.29 -11.50 -2.38
C ILE A 84 0.10 -11.39 -0.87
N VAL A 85 1.20 -11.51 -0.13
CA VAL A 85 1.18 -11.56 1.33
C VAL A 85 2.13 -10.50 1.88
N PRO A 86 1.61 -9.39 2.44
CA PRO A 86 2.42 -8.49 3.24
C PRO A 86 2.73 -9.12 4.61
N ALA A 87 3.87 -8.78 5.18
CA ALA A 87 4.22 -9.14 6.53
C ALA A 87 3.38 -8.32 7.54
N GLY A 88 2.87 -9.00 8.57
CA GLY A 88 2.08 -8.36 9.63
C GLY A 88 0.74 -7.81 9.15
N ASN A 89 0.24 -6.80 9.86
CA ASN A 89 -1.13 -6.27 9.69
C ASN A 89 -1.17 -4.80 9.26
N LEU A 90 -0.01 -4.19 8.94
CA LEU A 90 0.04 -2.77 8.59
C LEU A 90 -0.58 -2.50 7.21
N LEU A 91 -0.38 -3.41 6.25
CA LEU A 91 -0.89 -3.28 4.89
C LEU A 91 -2.11 -4.17 4.66
N GLN A 92 -3.08 -3.61 3.95
CA GLN A 92 -4.16 -4.33 3.31
C GLN A 92 -3.87 -4.38 1.81
N VAL A 93 -4.12 -5.54 1.20
CA VAL A 93 -3.88 -5.77 -0.22
C VAL A 93 -5.19 -6.18 -0.87
N LYS A 94 -5.52 -5.53 -1.98
CA LYS A 94 -6.74 -5.81 -2.74
C LYS A 94 -6.45 -5.78 -4.24
N ARG A 95 -6.97 -6.77 -4.96
CA ARG A 95 -7.03 -6.73 -6.43
C ARG A 95 -8.06 -5.70 -6.85
N GLU A 96 -7.66 -4.74 -7.68
CA GLU A 96 -8.54 -3.67 -8.15
C GLU A 96 -9.17 -3.97 -9.50
N ALA A 97 -8.36 -4.40 -10.46
CA ALA A 97 -8.78 -4.53 -11.84
C ALA A 97 -7.88 -5.49 -12.63
N ASP A 98 -8.41 -5.96 -13.75
CA ASP A 98 -7.60 -6.52 -14.83
C ASP A 98 -6.91 -5.40 -15.61
N VAL A 99 -5.67 -5.64 -16.05
CA VAL A 99 -4.88 -4.73 -16.87
C VAL A 99 -4.55 -5.42 -18.20
N ALA A 100 -4.86 -4.76 -19.32
CA ALA A 100 -4.52 -5.27 -20.65
C ALA A 100 -3.00 -5.26 -20.88
N PRO A 101 -2.43 -6.20 -21.66
CA PRO A 101 -3.12 -7.24 -22.43
C PRO A 101 -3.46 -8.50 -21.62
N ARG A 102 -2.71 -8.80 -20.56
CA ARG A 102 -2.95 -9.89 -19.61
C ARG A 102 -2.28 -9.48 -18.30
N GLY A 103 -3.03 -9.17 -17.26
CA GLY A 103 -2.45 -8.71 -16.01
C GLY A 103 -3.46 -8.26 -14.99
N GLU A 104 -2.97 -7.96 -13.78
CA GLU A 104 -3.79 -7.55 -12.65
C GLU A 104 -3.15 -6.35 -11.95
N ARG A 105 -3.99 -5.37 -11.57
CA ARG A 105 -3.61 -4.28 -10.69
C ARG A 105 -3.99 -4.63 -9.25
N TRP A 106 -3.02 -4.56 -8.37
CA TRP A 106 -3.16 -4.79 -6.94
C TRP A 106 -2.84 -3.51 -6.18
N ARG A 107 -3.74 -3.07 -5.31
CA ARG A 107 -3.57 -1.89 -4.48
C ARG A 107 -3.23 -2.28 -3.05
N PHE A 108 -2.19 -1.65 -2.53
CA PHE A 108 -1.77 -1.70 -1.14
C PHE A 108 -2.22 -0.40 -0.46
N THR A 109 -2.86 -0.52 0.71
CA THR A 109 -3.25 0.60 1.57
C THR A 109 -2.87 0.28 3.01
N ALA A 110 -2.63 1.28 3.85
CA ALA A 110 -2.48 1.01 5.27
C ALA A 110 -3.82 0.52 5.86
N ALA A 111 -3.73 -0.27 6.94
CA ALA A 111 -4.89 -0.73 7.71
C ALA A 111 -5.67 0.45 8.33
N LYS A 112 -6.83 0.14 8.93
CA LYS A 112 -7.95 1.05 9.27
C LYS A 112 -7.58 2.50 9.65
N ASP A 113 -6.62 2.71 10.54
CA ASP A 113 -6.35 4.05 11.07
C ASP A 113 -5.45 4.91 10.18
N LYS A 114 -4.83 4.30 9.14
CA LYS A 114 -4.07 4.98 8.08
C LYS A 114 -3.01 5.98 8.59
N PHE A 115 -2.34 5.64 9.69
CA PHE A 115 -1.22 6.39 10.21
C PHE A 115 -0.08 5.46 10.64
N VAL A 116 1.14 6.00 10.66
CA VAL A 116 2.31 5.42 11.33
C VAL A 116 3.05 6.56 12.04
N GLU A 117 3.68 6.27 13.19
CA GLU A 117 4.43 7.30 13.96
C GLU A 117 5.81 7.59 13.35
N SER A 118 6.34 6.64 12.58
CA SER A 118 7.63 6.72 11.89
C SER A 118 7.58 5.80 10.67
N ALA A 119 8.54 5.94 9.75
CA ALA A 119 8.61 5.11 8.56
C ALA A 119 8.73 3.62 8.94
N GLN A 120 7.90 2.78 8.35
CA GLN A 120 7.90 1.34 8.58
C GLN A 120 8.10 0.58 7.27
N ASN A 121 9.04 -0.35 7.27
CA ASN A 121 9.29 -1.24 6.15
C ASN A 121 8.44 -2.51 6.31
N VAL A 122 7.66 -2.82 5.28
CA VAL A 122 6.81 -4.02 5.23
C VAL A 122 7.28 -4.90 4.08
N ASP A 123 7.75 -6.09 4.42
CA ASP A 123 8.11 -7.10 3.42
C ASP A 123 6.86 -7.68 2.77
N VAL A 124 6.90 -7.85 1.46
CA VAL A 124 5.81 -8.39 0.66
C VAL A 124 6.32 -9.56 -0.16
N VAL A 125 5.60 -10.67 -0.08
CA VAL A 125 5.85 -11.86 -0.89
C VAL A 125 4.79 -11.96 -1.98
N VAL A 126 5.23 -12.04 -3.24
CA VAL A 126 4.38 -12.28 -4.42
C VAL A 126 4.64 -13.70 -4.91
N ARG A 127 3.59 -14.50 -5.01
CA ARG A 127 3.65 -15.91 -5.43
C ARG A 127 3.09 -16.04 -6.84
N PHE A 128 3.93 -16.42 -7.81
CA PHE A 128 3.52 -16.60 -9.20
C PHE A 128 3.10 -18.04 -9.53
N GLY A 129 3.42 -18.98 -8.65
CA GLY A 129 3.10 -20.40 -8.80
C GLY A 129 3.75 -21.23 -7.69
N ALA A 130 3.56 -22.54 -7.72
CA ALA A 130 4.17 -23.45 -6.74
C ALA A 130 5.70 -23.31 -6.75
N GLY A 131 6.29 -22.90 -5.61
CA GLY A 131 7.73 -22.72 -5.46
C GLY A 131 8.32 -21.48 -6.16
N VAL A 132 7.48 -20.60 -6.72
CA VAL A 132 7.94 -19.44 -7.48
C VAL A 132 7.49 -18.15 -6.79
N GLU A 133 8.42 -17.54 -6.05
CA GLU A 133 8.16 -16.34 -5.25
C GLU A 133 9.14 -15.21 -5.58
N ARG A 134 8.67 -13.97 -5.48
CA ARG A 134 9.50 -12.77 -5.47
C ARG A 134 9.15 -11.95 -4.23
N LYS A 135 10.14 -11.24 -3.70
CA LYS A 135 10.00 -10.42 -2.51
C LYS A 135 10.39 -8.99 -2.81
N PHE A 136 9.71 -8.06 -2.18
CA PHE A 136 10.09 -6.65 -2.14
C PHE A 136 9.62 -6.04 -0.83
N THR A 137 10.09 -4.83 -0.54
CA THR A 137 9.73 -4.10 0.68
C THR A 137 8.99 -2.83 0.28
N ILE A 138 7.88 -2.55 0.97
CA ILE A 138 7.17 -1.27 0.89
C ILE A 138 7.52 -0.45 2.12
N THR A 139 8.06 0.75 1.93
CA THR A 139 8.22 1.72 3.02
C THR A 139 6.94 2.55 3.16
N VAL A 140 6.26 2.40 4.29
CA VAL A 140 5.09 3.20 4.68
C VAL A 140 5.58 4.37 5.53
N ASN A 141 5.49 5.57 4.99
CA ASN A 141 5.88 6.81 5.66
C ASN A 141 4.72 7.41 6.47
N PRO A 142 5.00 8.14 7.56
CA PRO A 142 3.99 8.93 8.25
C PRO A 142 3.36 9.95 7.28
N ASN A 143 2.12 10.35 7.53
CA ASN A 143 1.46 11.39 6.72
C ASN A 143 2.15 12.75 6.89
N PHE A 144 2.57 13.03 8.11
CA PHE A 144 3.42 14.12 8.57
C PHE A 144 3.97 13.72 9.95
N THR A 145 5.04 14.37 10.40
CA THR A 145 5.70 14.02 11.67
C THR A 145 5.43 15.07 12.74
N LEU A 146 5.51 14.61 14.00
CA LEU A 146 5.51 15.45 15.20
C LEU A 146 6.87 15.23 15.87
N ASP A 147 7.76 16.21 15.74
CA ASP A 147 9.17 16.07 16.08
C ASP A 147 9.57 16.94 17.26
N ALA A 148 10.37 16.38 18.15
CA ALA A 148 10.99 17.06 19.28
C ALA A 148 12.28 16.33 19.67
N ALA A 149 13.11 16.97 20.49
CA ALA A 149 14.35 16.36 20.98
C ALA A 149 14.10 15.20 21.97
N ALA A 150 13.01 15.30 22.74
CA ALA A 150 12.54 14.27 23.67
C ALA A 150 11.01 14.27 23.70
N PHE A 151 10.41 13.18 24.17
CA PHE A 151 8.95 13.01 24.22
C PHE A 151 8.42 12.84 25.65
N ASP A 152 9.18 13.32 26.64
CA ASP A 152 8.79 13.37 28.05
C ASP A 152 8.28 14.78 28.40
N VAL A 153 7.16 14.85 29.14
CA VAL A 153 6.55 16.10 29.59
C VAL A 153 6.46 16.11 31.11
N THR A 154 6.89 17.19 31.74
CA THR A 154 6.77 17.41 33.20
C THR A 154 6.19 18.80 33.49
N PRO A 155 5.65 19.08 34.69
CA PRO A 155 5.22 20.41 35.07
C PRO A 155 6.32 21.50 34.99
N ALA A 156 7.60 21.10 35.09
CA ALA A 156 8.75 22.02 35.03
C ALA A 156 9.37 22.11 33.62
N ALA A 157 9.04 21.17 32.73
CA ALA A 157 9.55 21.09 31.37
C ALA A 157 8.38 20.77 30.41
N PRO A 158 7.69 21.82 29.92
CA PRO A 158 6.79 21.71 28.79
C PRO A 158 7.48 21.15 27.56
N LEU A 159 6.70 20.54 26.66
CA LEU A 159 7.20 19.98 25.42
C LEU A 159 6.64 20.75 24.22
N ASP A 160 7.52 21.28 23.39
CA ASP A 160 7.17 21.82 22.07
C ASP A 160 7.55 20.81 20.99
N LEU A 161 6.55 20.44 20.19
CA LEU A 161 6.68 19.58 19.02
C LEU A 161 6.52 20.43 17.76
N THR A 162 7.35 20.16 16.76
CA THR A 162 7.23 20.75 15.42
C THR A 162 6.50 19.77 14.51
N ILE A 163 5.45 20.27 13.85
CA ILE A 163 4.78 19.55 12.76
C ILE A 163 5.63 19.74 11.49
N THR A 164 6.12 18.64 10.93
CA THR A 164 6.84 18.65 9.65
C THR A 164 6.02 17.93 8.58
N GLY A 165 5.65 18.67 7.54
CA GLY A 165 4.67 18.24 6.54
C GLY A 165 3.23 18.50 6.97
N GLY A 166 2.27 17.97 6.21
CA GLY A 166 0.83 18.17 6.46
C GLY A 166 0.31 19.55 6.02
N SER A 167 -1.01 19.71 6.06
CA SER A 167 -1.71 20.94 5.64
C SER A 167 -2.50 21.53 6.82
N GLY A 168 -2.21 22.77 7.21
CA GLY A 168 -2.98 23.46 8.25
C GLY A 168 -4.39 23.87 7.77
N PRO A 169 -5.35 24.12 8.69
CA PRO A 169 -5.20 24.11 10.15
C PRO A 169 -5.08 22.71 10.74
N PHE A 170 -4.44 22.62 11.91
CA PHE A 170 -4.23 21.36 12.64
C PHE A 170 -5.12 21.30 13.88
N GLU A 171 -5.64 20.11 14.17
CA GLU A 171 -6.59 19.87 15.26
C GLU A 171 -6.16 18.72 16.15
N LEU A 172 -6.37 18.85 17.47
CA LEU A 172 -6.21 17.75 18.41
C LEU A 172 -7.36 16.76 18.24
N VAL A 173 -7.05 15.46 18.13
CA VAL A 173 -8.08 14.43 17.92
C VAL A 173 -8.67 13.92 19.23
N ASP A 174 -7.81 13.66 20.22
CA ASP A 174 -8.19 13.09 21.51
C ASP A 174 -7.60 13.99 22.61
N ASP A 175 -8.37 14.28 23.66
CA ASP A 175 -7.85 15.00 24.82
C ASP A 175 -6.80 14.16 25.58
N PRO A 176 -5.82 14.80 26.26
CA PRO A 176 -4.92 14.08 27.13
C PRO A 176 -5.68 13.42 28.30
N PRO A 177 -5.17 12.32 28.88
CA PRO A 177 -5.82 11.66 30.00
C PRO A 177 -6.01 12.62 31.17
N GLU A 178 -7.20 12.69 31.74
CA GLU A 178 -7.54 13.67 32.79
C GLU A 178 -6.57 13.61 33.99
N ALA A 179 -6.19 12.40 34.39
CA ALA A 179 -5.22 12.15 35.46
C ALA A 179 -3.84 12.78 35.22
N SER A 180 -3.49 13.07 33.96
CA SER A 180 -2.23 13.72 33.62
C SER A 180 -2.23 15.23 33.86
N ARG A 181 -3.41 15.86 33.94
CA ARG A 181 -3.58 17.32 34.00
C ARG A 181 -2.85 18.06 32.87
N ALA A 182 -2.57 17.35 31.78
CA ALA A 182 -1.90 17.92 30.62
C ALA A 182 -2.88 18.77 29.80
N ARG A 183 -2.33 19.75 29.08
CA ARG A 183 -3.05 20.57 28.09
C ARG A 183 -2.23 20.66 26.83
N VAL A 184 -2.91 20.68 25.70
CA VAL A 184 -2.29 20.85 24.38
C VAL A 184 -2.74 22.16 23.76
N GLY A 185 -1.78 22.95 23.32
CA GLY A 185 -2.01 24.12 22.46
C GLY A 185 -1.42 23.85 21.08
N ILE A 186 -2.10 24.31 20.02
CA ILE A 186 -1.63 24.21 18.65
C ILE A 186 -1.62 25.62 18.06
N THR A 187 -0.46 26.09 17.60
CA THR A 187 -0.29 27.39 16.97
C THR A 187 0.56 27.25 15.71
N GLY A 188 -0.05 27.44 14.54
CA GLY A 188 0.63 27.17 13.27
C GLY A 188 1.08 25.72 13.19
N THR A 189 2.39 25.50 13.03
CA THR A 189 3.03 24.17 13.01
C THR A 189 3.63 23.76 14.36
N THR A 190 3.40 24.52 15.43
CA THR A 190 3.91 24.21 16.77
C THR A 190 2.80 23.61 17.63
N VAL A 191 3.09 22.47 18.26
CA VAL A 191 2.21 21.83 19.25
C VAL A 191 2.91 21.87 20.60
N THR A 192 2.32 22.58 21.55
CA THR A 192 2.84 22.72 22.91
C THR A 192 2.03 21.84 23.86
N VAL A 193 2.70 20.95 24.58
CA VAL A 193 2.11 20.12 25.63
C VAL A 193 2.64 20.59 26.98
N THR A 194 1.72 20.94 27.88
CA THR A 194 2.03 21.41 29.24
C THR A 194 1.35 20.52 30.26
N ILE A 195 1.87 20.48 31.49
CA ILE A 195 1.21 19.83 32.63
C ILE A 195 1.01 20.90 33.71
N ALA A 196 -0.22 21.01 34.23
CA ALA A 196 -0.50 21.97 35.30
C ALA A 196 0.20 21.56 36.61
N GLN A 197 0.72 22.53 37.37
CA GLN A 197 1.33 22.29 38.69
C GLN A 197 0.32 21.74 39.70
N PRO A 198 0.66 20.73 40.52
CA PRO A 198 -0.24 20.21 41.56
C PRO A 198 -0.84 21.33 42.42
N PRO A 199 -2.10 21.18 42.87
CA PRO A 199 -2.67 22.11 43.84
C PRO A 199 -1.75 22.21 45.07
N PRO A 200 -1.60 23.41 45.67
CA PRO A 200 -0.84 23.56 46.91
C PRO A 200 -1.36 22.62 48.00
N VAL A 201 -0.47 21.90 48.67
CA VAL A 201 -0.82 21.02 49.79
C VAL A 201 -0.88 21.87 51.06
N PRO A 202 -1.98 21.83 51.84
CA PRO A 202 -2.04 22.48 53.14
C PRO A 202 -0.89 22.01 54.06
N PRO A 203 -0.35 22.87 54.96
CA PRO A 203 0.83 22.56 55.77
C PRO A 203 0.74 21.25 56.58
N ASP A 204 -0.47 20.87 56.99
CA ASP A 204 -0.74 19.70 57.85
C ASP A 204 -1.39 18.53 57.10
N ALA A 205 -1.53 18.60 55.77
CA ALA A 205 -2.11 17.53 54.98
C ALA A 205 -1.04 16.51 54.54
N PRO A 206 -1.36 15.20 54.48
CA PRO A 206 -0.49 14.22 53.89
C PRO A 206 -0.14 14.59 52.44
N ALA A 207 1.11 14.37 52.03
CA ALA A 207 1.51 14.55 50.65
C ALA A 207 0.60 13.69 49.73
N PRO A 208 0.08 14.25 48.61
CA PRO A 208 -0.69 13.47 47.65
C PRO A 208 0.13 12.29 47.14
N PRO A 209 -0.51 11.14 46.86
CA PRO A 209 0.18 10.00 46.26
C PRO A 209 0.79 10.40 44.92
N ALA A 210 2.01 9.94 44.66
CA ALA A 210 2.69 10.18 43.40
C ALA A 210 1.90 9.56 42.23
N VAL A 211 1.69 10.35 41.17
CA VAL A 211 1.03 9.87 39.95
C VAL A 211 2.10 9.18 39.08
N PRO A 212 1.92 7.91 38.69
CA PRO A 212 2.89 7.23 37.83
C PRO A 212 2.92 7.86 36.43
N PRO A 213 4.04 7.71 35.68
CA PRO A 213 4.10 8.18 34.30
C PRO A 213 2.99 7.57 33.43
N ILE A 214 2.37 8.41 32.61
CA ILE A 214 1.26 8.03 31.73
C ILE A 214 1.78 8.04 30.29
N THR A 215 1.70 6.90 29.63
CA THR A 215 1.94 6.82 28.17
C THR A 215 0.68 7.27 27.45
N TRP A 216 0.81 8.30 26.61
CA TRP A 216 -0.30 8.85 25.85
C TRP A 216 0.09 9.02 24.38
N ARG A 217 -0.82 8.64 23.48
CA ARG A 217 -0.63 8.79 22.04
C ARG A 217 -1.28 10.09 21.59
N LEU A 218 -0.48 11.13 21.43
CA LEU A 218 -0.89 12.38 20.82
C LEU A 218 -1.23 12.14 19.34
N LYS A 219 -2.44 12.54 18.94
CA LYS A 219 -2.90 12.49 17.56
C LYS A 219 -3.33 13.88 17.12
N ILE A 220 -2.72 14.36 16.05
CA ILE A 220 -3.07 15.61 15.38
C ILE A 220 -3.66 15.27 14.02
N ARG A 221 -4.74 15.94 13.66
CA ARG A 221 -5.37 15.87 12.34
C ARG A 221 -5.02 17.11 11.54
N ASP A 222 -4.69 16.94 10.27
CA ASP A 222 -4.48 18.03 9.31
C ASP A 222 -5.80 18.41 8.59
N HIS A 223 -5.76 19.45 7.77
CA HIS A 223 -6.90 19.93 7.00
C HIS A 223 -7.50 18.87 6.06
N ASP A 224 -6.65 17.98 5.52
CA ASP A 224 -7.07 16.91 4.62
C ASP A 224 -7.63 15.68 5.38
N GLY A 225 -7.71 15.74 6.71
CA GLY A 225 -8.17 14.66 7.56
C GLY A 225 -7.13 13.56 7.82
N LYS A 226 -5.86 13.76 7.44
CA LYS A 226 -4.76 12.83 7.70
C LYS A 226 -4.29 12.98 9.15
N LEU A 227 -3.77 11.90 9.70
CA LEU A 227 -3.28 11.85 11.07
C LEU A 227 -1.76 11.82 11.13
N GLY A 228 -1.20 12.67 11.99
CA GLY A 228 0.16 12.60 12.50
C GLY A 228 0.11 12.20 13.97
N VAL A 229 0.96 11.26 14.36
CA VAL A 229 0.85 10.58 15.65
C VAL A 229 2.21 10.48 16.30
N ARG A 230 2.25 10.72 17.61
CA ARG A 230 3.45 10.53 18.44
C ARG A 230 3.07 10.05 19.83
N THR A 231 3.77 9.02 20.28
CA THR A 231 3.69 8.57 21.68
C THR A 231 4.51 9.49 22.59
N LEU A 232 3.88 9.98 23.66
CA LEU A 232 4.45 10.85 24.69
C LEU A 232 4.42 10.16 26.06
N THR A 233 5.36 10.50 26.92
CA THR A 233 5.38 10.12 28.34
C THR A 233 5.05 11.35 29.20
N LEU A 234 3.88 11.36 29.83
CA LEU A 234 3.43 12.43 30.72
C LEU A 234 3.82 12.07 32.15
N ARG A 235 4.45 12.99 32.88
CA ARG A 235 4.88 12.80 34.28
C ARG A 235 4.24 13.90 35.15
N PRO A 236 3.01 13.66 35.64
CA PRO A 236 2.17 14.67 36.29
C PRO A 236 2.70 15.20 37.63
#